data_AF-A0A950R6I6-F1
#
_entry.id   AF-A0A950R6I6-F1
#
_cell.length_a   1.000
_cell.length_b   1.000
_cell.length_c   1.000
_cell.angle_alpha   90.00
_cell.angle_beta   90.00
_cell.angle_gamma   90.00
#
_symmetry.space_group_name_H-M   'P 1'
#
loop_
_entity.id
_entity.type
_entity.pdbx_description
1 polymer ?
#
loop_
_entity_poly.entity_id
_entity_poly.type
_entity_poly.pdbx_seq_one_letter_code
_entity_poly.pdbx_strand_id
1 'polypeptide(L)'
;MPVSISVEDHSPSKIRERTSKWTMAIFADGEAISLEDYKSLSILGGEDKAWRSTTGRPARRIESFSGRYCDQPWPMPLDEQIQATRISFEVQRQITAALLERAE
;
A
#
# COMPACT_ATOMS: atom_id res chain seq x y z
N MET A 1 38.80 -21.03 -31.36
CA MET A 1 37.42 -21.50 -31.16
C MET A 1 36.52 -20.27 -31.09
N PRO A 2 35.50 -20.13 -31.94
CA PRO A 2 34.56 -19.01 -31.82
C PRO A 2 33.51 -19.32 -30.73
N VAL A 3 33.22 -18.34 -29.89
CA VAL A 3 32.16 -18.39 -28.87
C VAL A 3 30.89 -17.85 -29.51
N SER A 4 29.87 -18.68 -29.61
CA SER A 4 28.53 -18.29 -30.06
C SER A 4 27.81 -17.56 -28.92
N ILE A 5 27.45 -16.29 -29.12
CA ILE A 5 26.52 -15.57 -28.25
C ILE A 5 25.12 -15.84 -28.78
N SER A 6 24.36 -16.67 -28.06
CA SER A 6 22.93 -16.82 -28.30
C SER A 6 22.22 -15.57 -27.80
N VAL A 7 21.66 -14.79 -28.73
CA VAL A 7 20.71 -13.71 -28.41
C VAL A 7 19.38 -14.38 -28.10
N GLU A 8 19.01 -14.41 -26.82
CA GLU A 8 17.68 -14.87 -26.40
C GLU A 8 16.62 -13.89 -26.90
N ASP A 9 15.74 -14.45 -27.74
CA ASP A 9 14.58 -13.84 -28.36
C ASP A 9 13.63 -13.26 -27.30
N HIS A 10 13.65 -11.93 -27.15
CA HIS A 10 12.71 -11.20 -26.29
C HIS A 10 11.39 -11.01 -27.04
N SER A 11 10.63 -12.09 -27.15
CA SER A 11 9.21 -12.02 -27.51
C SER A 11 8.47 -11.07 -26.54
N PRO A 12 7.70 -10.08 -27.05
CA PRO A 12 7.09 -9.01 -26.24
C PRO A 12 5.83 -9.46 -25.48
N SER A 13 5.74 -10.73 -25.10
CA SER A 13 4.53 -11.34 -24.53
C SER A 13 4.70 -11.67 -23.05
N LYS A 14 4.94 -10.64 -22.23
CA LYS A 14 4.63 -10.65 -20.78
C LYS A 14 4.72 -9.22 -20.25
N ILE A 15 3.67 -8.44 -20.46
CA ILE A 15 3.38 -7.32 -19.56
C ILE A 15 3.22 -7.97 -18.19
N ARG A 16 4.25 -7.86 -17.35
CA ARG A 16 4.28 -8.35 -15.97
C ARG A 16 3.11 -7.68 -15.27
N GLU A 17 2.01 -8.42 -15.09
CA GLU A 17 0.87 -7.99 -14.27
C GLU A 17 1.41 -7.57 -12.91
N ARG A 18 1.50 -6.26 -12.71
CA ARG A 18 2.02 -5.68 -11.48
C ARG A 18 0.90 -5.82 -10.47
N THR A 19 0.83 -6.99 -9.85
CA THR A 19 -0.12 -7.32 -8.78
C THR A 19 -0.03 -6.19 -7.75
N SER A 20 -1.19 -5.62 -7.38
CA SER A 20 -1.26 -4.53 -6.41
C SER A 20 -0.81 -5.04 -5.04
N LYS A 21 0.49 -4.96 -4.75
CA LYS A 21 1.06 -5.29 -3.44
C LYS A 21 0.91 -4.09 -2.51
N TRP A 22 0.25 -4.29 -1.38
CA TRP A 22 0.11 -3.31 -0.30
C TRP A 22 0.99 -3.73 0.87
N THR A 23 1.80 -2.81 1.39
CA THR A 23 2.65 -3.06 2.54
C THR A 23 2.64 -1.83 3.44
N MET A 24 2.54 -2.06 4.75
CA MET A 24 2.61 -1.03 5.77
C MET A 24 3.55 -1.50 6.88
N ALA A 25 4.39 -0.59 7.39
CA ALA A 25 5.23 -0.85 8.54
C ALA A 25 5.11 0.32 9.51
N ILE A 26 4.96 0.01 10.80
CA ILE A 26 4.90 0.97 11.91
C ILE A 26 6.00 0.59 12.89
N PHE A 27 6.82 1.57 13.27
CA PHE A 27 7.90 1.39 14.24
C PHE A 27 7.68 2.36 15.39
N ALA A 28 7.47 1.85 16.59
CA ALA A 28 7.21 2.65 17.79
C ALA A 28 7.66 1.88 19.04
N ASP A 29 8.27 2.57 20.01
CA ASP A 29 8.59 2.05 21.36
C ASP A 29 9.29 0.68 21.41
N GLY A 30 10.19 0.41 20.46
CA GLY A 30 10.92 -0.86 20.38
C GLY A 30 10.16 -1.99 19.67
N GLU A 31 8.94 -1.70 19.20
CA GLU A 31 8.13 -2.61 18.41
C GLU A 31 8.15 -2.25 16.92
N ALA A 32 8.08 -3.29 16.09
CA ALA A 32 7.91 -3.17 14.65
C ALA A 32 6.70 -4.00 14.21
N ILE A 33 5.70 -3.32 13.66
CA ILE A 33 4.46 -3.93 13.16
C ILE A 33 4.47 -3.85 11.63
N SER A 34 4.35 -4.99 10.95
CA SER A 34 4.29 -5.04 9.48
C SER A 34 3.00 -5.69 8.99
N LEU A 35 2.32 -5.08 8.04
CA LEU A 35 1.15 -5.63 7.36
C LEU A 35 1.45 -5.84 5.88
N GLU A 36 1.23 -7.04 5.35
CA GLU A 36 1.35 -7.33 3.91
C GLU A 36 0.02 -7.81 3.32
N ASP A 37 -0.43 -7.15 2.25
CA ASP A 37 -1.62 -7.48 1.45
C ASP A 37 -2.90 -7.75 2.25
N TYR A 38 -3.01 -7.19 3.46
CA TYR A 38 -4.06 -7.50 4.44
C TYR A 38 -4.14 -8.99 4.82
N LYS A 39 -3.12 -9.78 4.50
CA LYS A 39 -3.03 -11.23 4.70
C LYS A 39 -2.11 -11.61 5.84
N SER A 40 -1.11 -10.80 6.15
CA SER A 40 -0.16 -11.09 7.23
C SER A 40 0.08 -9.84 8.07
N LEU A 41 0.00 -9.99 9.40
CA LEU A 41 0.42 -9.00 10.39
C LEU A 41 1.55 -9.64 11.20
N SER A 42 2.73 -9.02 11.20
CA SER A 42 3.85 -9.44 12.05
C SER A 42 4.16 -8.34 13.06
N ILE A 43 4.45 -8.75 14.30
CA ILE A 43 4.83 -7.86 15.40
C ILE A 43 6.17 -8.38 15.91
N LEU A 44 7.18 -7.53 15.90
CA LEU A 44 8.50 -7.79 16.47
C LEU A 44 8.67 -6.87 17.67
N GLY A 45 9.09 -7.40 18.83
CA GLY A 45 9.36 -6.60 20.03
C GLY A 45 8.30 -6.68 21.14
N GLY A 46 7.12 -7.25 20.86
CA GLY A 46 6.06 -7.52 21.85
C GLY A 46 5.84 -9.02 22.10
N GLU A 47 5.04 -9.37 23.12
CA GLU A 47 4.64 -10.76 23.42
C GLU A 47 3.53 -11.29 22.48
N ASP A 48 2.94 -10.43 21.65
CA ASP A 48 1.80 -10.75 20.80
C ASP A 48 2.17 -11.59 19.56
N LYS A 49 1.23 -12.46 19.17
CA LYS A 49 1.44 -13.42 18.07
C LYS A 49 1.16 -12.79 16.70
N ALA A 50 2.09 -13.03 15.77
CA ALA A 50 1.89 -12.77 14.35
C ALA A 50 0.62 -13.49 13.81
N TRP A 51 -0.10 -12.81 12.92
CA TRP A 51 -1.36 -13.28 12.33
C TRP A 51 -1.22 -13.48 10.83
N ARG A 52 -1.87 -14.52 10.29
CA ARG A 52 -1.90 -14.83 8.85
C ARG A 52 -3.28 -15.34 8.42
N SER A 53 -3.77 -14.84 7.29
CA SER A 53 -5.03 -15.23 6.66
C SER A 53 -4.86 -15.45 5.16
N THR A 54 -5.65 -16.38 4.61
CA THR A 54 -5.72 -16.65 3.17
C THR A 54 -6.65 -15.68 2.43
N THR A 55 -7.53 -14.97 3.16
CA THR A 55 -8.48 -14.03 2.59
C THR A 55 -7.93 -12.59 2.70
N GLY A 56 -7.48 -12.02 1.58
CA GLY A 56 -6.89 -10.67 1.53
C GLY A 56 -7.89 -9.54 1.29
N ARG A 57 -9.19 -9.76 1.54
CA ARG A 57 -10.21 -8.72 1.30
C ARG A 57 -10.45 -7.93 2.58
N PRO A 58 -10.44 -6.58 2.53
CA PRO A 58 -11.04 -5.77 3.58
C PRO A 58 -12.57 -5.91 3.47
N ALA A 59 -13.11 -7.07 3.88
CA ALA A 59 -14.53 -7.41 3.73
C ALA A 59 -15.45 -6.41 4.44
N ARG A 60 -14.92 -5.71 5.45
CA ARG A 60 -15.72 -4.89 6.36
C ARG A 60 -16.15 -3.53 5.82
N ARG A 61 -15.47 -2.96 4.79
CA ARG A 61 -15.69 -1.56 4.38
C ARG A 61 -17.05 -1.31 3.71
N ILE A 62 -17.57 -2.28 2.97
CA ILE A 62 -18.86 -2.17 2.25
C ILE A 62 -20.03 -2.46 3.19
N GLU A 63 -19.91 -3.47 4.06
CA GLU A 63 -20.92 -3.77 5.09
C GLU A 63 -20.99 -2.67 6.16
N SER A 64 -19.87 -2.01 6.47
CA SER A 64 -19.85 -0.83 7.34
C SER A 64 -20.48 0.41 6.70
N PHE A 65 -20.56 0.49 5.37
CA PHE A 65 -21.16 1.63 4.71
C PHE A 65 -22.69 1.59 4.76
N SER A 66 -23.33 0.42 4.67
CA SER A 66 -24.79 0.30 4.68
C SER A 66 -25.41 0.12 6.07
N GLY A 67 -24.66 -0.40 7.05
CA GLY A 67 -25.22 -0.79 8.36
C GLY A 67 -24.87 0.08 9.56
N ARG A 68 -23.96 1.07 9.44
CA ARG A 68 -23.33 1.71 10.61
C ARG A 68 -23.64 3.19 10.83
N TYR A 69 -24.38 3.83 9.94
CA TYR A 69 -24.70 5.25 10.10
C TYR A 69 -25.62 5.56 11.28
N CYS A 70 -26.29 4.56 11.87
CA CYS A 70 -27.17 4.78 13.02
C CYS A 70 -26.43 4.76 14.37
N ASP A 71 -25.39 3.91 14.54
CA ASP A 71 -24.87 3.58 15.89
C ASP A 71 -23.34 3.57 16.03
N GLN A 72 -22.58 3.91 14.99
CA GLN A 72 -21.11 3.93 15.07
C GLN A 72 -20.52 5.21 14.45
N PRO A 73 -19.46 5.78 15.05
CA PRO A 73 -18.76 6.90 14.47
C PRO A 73 -18.17 6.52 13.11
N TRP A 74 -18.21 7.47 12.18
CA TRP A 74 -17.68 7.32 10.84
C TRP A 74 -16.17 6.96 10.90
N PRO A 75 -15.66 5.99 10.12
CA PRO A 75 -14.33 5.42 10.30
C PRO A 75 -13.14 6.39 10.17
N MET A 76 -13.34 7.55 9.53
CA MET A 76 -12.34 8.61 9.40
C MET A 76 -13.05 9.96 9.57
N PRO A 77 -12.90 10.64 10.71
CA PRO A 77 -13.48 11.96 10.97
C PRO A 77 -13.30 12.98 9.82
N LEU A 78 -14.21 13.96 9.71
CA LEU A 78 -14.20 14.92 8.61
C LEU A 78 -12.92 15.75 8.58
N ASP A 79 -12.41 16.14 9.75
CA ASP A 79 -11.15 16.84 9.92
C ASP A 79 -9.96 16.01 9.42
N GLU A 80 -9.93 14.70 9.69
CA GLU A 80 -8.91 13.80 9.13
C GLU A 80 -9.02 13.72 7.60
N GLN A 81 -10.24 13.66 7.04
CA GLN A 81 -10.45 13.68 5.58
C GLN A 81 -9.96 14.98 4.95
N ILE A 82 -10.22 16.13 5.58
CA ILE A 82 -9.74 17.43 5.10
C ILE A 82 -8.21 17.47 5.14
N GLN A 83 -7.59 16.96 6.21
CA GLN A 83 -6.13 16.89 6.33
C GLN A 83 -5.52 15.98 5.26
N ALA A 84 -6.05 14.78 5.07
CA ALA A 84 -5.60 13.87 4.02
C ALA A 84 -5.68 14.52 2.63
N THR A 85 -6.75 15.27 2.37
CA THR A 85 -6.93 16.01 1.12
C THR A 85 -5.91 17.14 0.95
N ARG A 86 -5.59 17.87 2.02
CA ARG A 86 -4.54 18.92 1.95
C ARG A 86 -3.16 18.32 1.67
N ILE A 87 -2.84 17.20 2.32
CA ILE A 87 -1.58 16.48 2.10
C ILE A 87 -1.49 16.01 0.65
N SER A 88 -2.57 15.48 0.07
CA SER A 88 -2.53 15.01 -1.33
C SER A 88 -2.25 16.13 -2.33
N PHE A 89 -2.84 17.32 -2.14
CA PHE A 89 -2.55 18.48 -2.97
C PHE A 89 -1.10 18.94 -2.85
N GLU A 90 -0.54 18.92 -1.64
CA GLU A 90 0.85 19.32 -1.43
C GLU A 90 1.85 18.33 -2.08
N VAL A 91 1.60 17.02 -1.94
CA VAL A 91 2.39 15.99 -2.63
C VAL A 91 2.33 16.19 -4.14
N GLN A 92 1.13 16.44 -4.69
CA GLN A 92 0.96 16.69 -6.12
C GLN A 92 1.76 17.92 -6.57
N ARG A 93 1.73 19.01 -5.80
CA ARG A 93 2.51 20.23 -6.07
C ARG A 93 4.00 19.94 -6.14
N GLN A 94 4.53 19.18 -5.19
CA GLN A 94 5.96 18.81 -5.14
C GLN A 94 6.37 17.92 -6.31
N ILE A 95 5.54 16.93 -6.67
CA ILE A 95 5.81 16.06 -7.83
C ILE A 95 5.83 16.88 -9.11
N THR A 96 4.86 17.78 -9.31
CA THR A 96 4.82 18.63 -10.50
C THR A 96 6.02 19.57 -10.59
N ALA A 97 6.43 20.19 -9.48
CA ALA A 97 7.62 21.03 -9.44
C ALA A 97 8.88 20.24 -9.80
N ALA A 98 9.08 19.07 -9.19
CA ALA A 98 10.24 18.21 -9.45
C ALA A 98 10.31 17.67 -10.89
N LEU A 99 9.16 17.54 -11.58
CA LEU A 99 9.13 17.14 -12.99
C LEU A 99 9.48 18.30 -13.93
N LEU A 100 9.09 19.52 -13.60
CA LEU A 100 9.45 20.71 -14.37
C LEU A 100 10.96 20.98 -14.30
N GLU A 101 11.56 20.87 -13.11
CA GLU A 101 13.01 21.03 -12.91
C GLU A 101 13.85 19.98 -13.67
N ARG A 102 13.27 18.83 -14.04
CA ARG A 102 13.96 17.77 -14.79
C ARG A 102 13.80 17.89 -16.31
N ALA A 103 12.93 18.79 -16.77
CA ALA A 103 12.68 19.01 -18.19
C ALA A 103 13.56 20.14 -18.77
N GLU A 104 14.24 20.89 -17.90
CA GLU A 104 15.25 21.91 -18.19
C GLU A 104 16.67 21.32 -18.13
#